data_AF-A0A7S3WPH9-F1
#
_entry.id   AF-A0A7S3WPH9-F1
#
_cell.length_a   1.000
_cell.length_b   1.000
_cell.length_c   1.000
_cell.angle_alpha   90.00
_cell.angle_beta   90.00
_cell.angle_gamma   90.00
#
_symmetry.space_group_name_H-M   'P 1'
#
loop_
_entity.id
_entity.type
_entity.pdbx_description
1 polymer ?
#
loop_
_entity_poly.entity_id
_entity_poly.type
_entity_poly.pdbx_seq_one_letter_code
_entity_poly.pdbx_strand_id
1 'polypeptide(L)'
;MPKAIEPLGASGPLLDRRLWVAAAVPILAPLVSLRRIDALKYASLLALGCLLLVTVEIVAFSSGPVLRASPLLNPYSNSSRNCFPPNGDLPCRGAVSAATSALDAVRKVPIFVFSFTCQQNIVSITNELRRPSQRRVAAAVVLSEAVAVGQYLLVGFCGYFTFGDQIAGDVLASYPASPIVSFARVLMALSVVLSYGLQSHPSRSCLLSLLSVARAARDARRREIESVIAFGV
;
A
#
# COMPACT_ATOMS: atom_id res chain seq x y z
N MET A 1 0.81 -1.83 13.55
CA MET A 1 0.98 -3.30 13.52
C MET A 1 0.96 -4.02 14.87
N PRO A 2 1.23 -3.43 16.05
CA PRO A 2 1.29 -4.25 17.26
C PRO A 2 -0.05 -4.91 17.66
N LYS A 3 -1.18 -4.26 17.38
CA LYS A 3 -2.53 -4.84 17.56
C LYS A 3 -2.89 -5.95 16.56
N ALA A 4 -2.09 -6.14 15.50
CA ALA A 4 -2.34 -7.18 14.51
C ALA A 4 -1.80 -8.54 14.95
N ILE A 5 -0.79 -8.59 15.82
CA ILE A 5 -0.16 -9.85 16.25
C ILE A 5 -0.70 -10.36 17.60
N GLU A 6 -1.51 -9.56 18.28
CA GLU A 6 -2.15 -9.91 19.55
C GLU A 6 -3.04 -11.18 19.42
N PRO A 7 -3.86 -11.36 18.37
CA PRO A 7 -4.61 -12.61 18.16
C PRO A 7 -3.74 -13.81 17.77
N LEU A 8 -2.47 -13.59 17.42
CA LEU A 8 -1.50 -14.64 17.10
C LEU A 8 -0.71 -15.08 18.35
N GLY A 9 -1.09 -14.61 19.54
CA GLY A 9 -0.47 -15.00 20.81
C GLY A 9 0.76 -14.18 21.20
N ALA A 10 1.03 -13.06 20.52
CA ALA A 10 2.15 -12.19 20.87
C ALA A 10 1.87 -11.36 22.12
N SER A 11 2.82 -11.32 23.06
CA SER A 11 2.74 -10.54 24.30
C SER A 11 4.05 -9.76 24.57
N GLY A 12 3.97 -8.74 25.43
CA GLY A 12 5.14 -7.96 25.87
C GLY A 12 5.69 -6.96 24.83
N PRO A 13 7.02 -6.84 24.65
CA PRO A 13 7.65 -5.79 23.84
C PRO A 13 7.31 -5.87 22.33
N LEU A 14 6.76 -7.00 21.88
CA LEU A 14 6.24 -7.18 20.52
C LEU A 14 5.04 -6.27 20.21
N LEU A 15 4.34 -5.76 21.23
CA LEU A 15 3.29 -4.76 21.06
C LEU A 15 3.82 -3.30 20.95
N ASP A 16 5.13 -3.07 21.02
CA ASP A 16 5.66 -1.72 20.80
C ASP A 16 5.82 -1.42 19.30
N ARG A 17 5.22 -0.32 18.84
CA ARG A 17 5.36 0.16 17.45
C ARG A 17 6.81 0.49 17.13
N ARG A 18 7.58 1.00 18.10
CA ARG A 18 8.98 1.42 17.88
C ARG A 18 9.87 0.24 17.51
N LEU A 19 9.64 -0.92 18.11
CA LEU A 19 10.36 -2.15 17.81
C LEU A 19 10.15 -2.59 16.36
N TRP A 20 8.92 -2.55 15.85
CA TRP A 20 8.62 -2.90 14.46
C TRP A 20 9.21 -1.92 13.45
N VAL A 21 9.22 -0.62 13.78
CA VAL A 21 9.88 0.39 12.93
C VAL A 21 11.40 0.16 12.94
N ALA A 22 12.00 -0.07 14.11
CA ALA A 22 13.42 -0.35 14.24
C ALA A 22 13.83 -1.66 13.56
N ALA A 23 12.98 -2.69 13.56
CA ALA A 23 13.21 -3.96 12.86
C ALA A 23 13.05 -3.83 11.34
N ALA A 24 12.16 -2.95 10.86
CA ALA A 24 11.97 -2.73 9.43
C ALA A 24 13.23 -2.13 8.77
N VAL A 25 13.95 -1.24 9.44
CA VAL A 25 15.15 -0.57 8.89
C VAL A 25 16.27 -1.56 8.49
N PRO A 26 16.75 -2.48 9.33
CA PRO A 26 17.78 -3.45 8.97
C PRO A 26 17.26 -4.54 8.02
N ILE A 27 15.95 -4.74 7.89
CA ILE A 27 15.35 -5.62 6.87
C ILE A 27 15.33 -4.92 5.50
N LEU A 28 15.00 -3.62 5.49
CA LEU A 28 14.96 -2.79 4.29
C LEU A 28 16.36 -2.53 3.73
N ALA A 29 17.36 -2.34 4.58
CA ALA A 29 18.74 -2.04 4.17
C ALA A 29 19.35 -3.07 3.19
N PRO A 30 19.34 -4.39 3.44
CA PRO A 30 19.82 -5.38 2.48
C PRO A 30 18.91 -5.48 1.26
N LEU A 31 17.60 -5.27 1.42
CA LEU A 31 16.63 -5.32 0.33
C LEU A 31 16.89 -4.24 -0.73
N VAL A 32 17.25 -3.04 -0.30
CA VAL A 32 17.64 -1.90 -1.16
C VAL A 32 19.01 -2.14 -1.83
N SER A 33 19.83 -3.04 -1.28
CA SER A 33 21.17 -3.37 -1.78
C SER A 33 21.17 -4.54 -2.80
N LEU A 34 20.05 -5.24 -2.97
CA LEU A 34 19.95 -6.34 -3.93
C LEU A 34 20.05 -5.82 -5.37
N ARG A 35 21.10 -6.24 -6.07
CA ARG A 35 21.40 -5.88 -7.46
C ARG A 35 20.56 -6.62 -8.51
N ARG A 36 19.83 -7.67 -8.14
CA ARG A 36 19.09 -8.53 -9.09
C ARG A 36 17.59 -8.54 -8.77
N ILE A 37 16.80 -8.31 -9.82
CA ILE A 37 15.34 -8.11 -9.78
C ILE A 37 14.60 -9.45 -10.01
N ASP A 38 15.29 -10.60 -10.05
CA ASP A 38 14.66 -11.91 -10.29
C ASP A 38 13.68 -12.35 -9.17
N ALA A 39 13.82 -11.80 -7.96
CA ALA A 39 12.90 -12.01 -6.84
C ALA A 39 11.56 -11.25 -6.99
N LEU A 40 11.47 -10.31 -7.93
CA LEU A 40 10.32 -9.42 -8.15
C LEU A 40 9.04 -10.19 -8.48
N LYS A 41 9.17 -11.32 -9.18
CA LYS A 41 8.03 -12.17 -9.54
C LYS A 41 7.33 -12.73 -8.30
N TYR A 42 8.09 -13.17 -7.30
CA TYR A 42 7.54 -13.72 -6.05
C TYR A 42 6.97 -12.61 -5.17
N ALA A 43 7.64 -11.46 -5.09
CA ALA A 43 7.11 -10.30 -4.38
C ALA A 43 5.78 -9.81 -4.99
N SER A 44 5.66 -9.80 -6.32
CA SER A 44 4.44 -9.40 -7.02
C SER A 44 3.31 -10.40 -6.83
N LEU A 45 3.60 -11.71 -6.89
CA LEU A 45 2.62 -12.76 -6.58
C LEU A 45 2.14 -12.69 -5.13
N LEU A 46 3.05 -12.44 -4.19
CA LEU A 46 2.72 -12.26 -2.78
C LEU A 46 1.83 -11.03 -2.57
N ALA A 47 2.16 -9.90 -3.19
CA ALA A 47 1.39 -8.67 -3.11
C ALA A 47 -0.02 -8.84 -3.70
N LEU A 48 -0.15 -9.46 -4.88
CA LEU A 48 -1.44 -9.76 -5.50
C LEU A 48 -2.26 -10.73 -4.63
N GLY A 49 -1.64 -11.78 -4.12
CA GLY A 49 -2.30 -12.72 -3.20
C GLY A 49 -2.81 -12.03 -1.94
N CYS A 50 -2.00 -11.16 -1.33
CA CYS A 50 -2.40 -10.37 -0.17
C CYS A 50 -3.59 -9.44 -0.46
N LEU A 51 -3.56 -8.74 -1.61
CA LEU A 51 -4.64 -7.84 -2.01
C LEU A 51 -5.94 -8.62 -2.27
N LEU A 52 -5.85 -9.79 -2.89
CA LEU A 52 -7.00 -10.68 -3.10
C LEU A 52 -7.56 -11.18 -1.77
N LEU A 53 -6.71 -11.63 -0.84
CA LEU A 53 -7.14 -12.09 0.48
C LEU A 53 -7.89 -10.99 1.24
N VAL A 54 -7.33 -9.79 1.31
CA VAL A 54 -7.97 -8.63 1.95
C VAL A 54 -9.31 -8.29 1.28
N THR A 55 -9.37 -8.34 -0.05
CA THR A 55 -10.61 -8.04 -0.78
C THR A 55 -11.68 -9.08 -0.50
N VAL A 56 -11.32 -10.37 -0.50
CA VAL A 56 -12.24 -11.47 -0.17
C VAL A 56 -12.75 -11.33 1.26
N GLU A 57 -11.89 -11.00 2.23
CA GLU A 57 -12.30 -10.76 3.62
C GLU A 57 -13.34 -9.63 3.73
N ILE A 58 -13.07 -8.49 3.07
CA ILE A 58 -13.94 -7.31 3.09
C ILE A 58 -15.30 -7.63 2.44
N VAL A 59 -15.30 -8.29 1.29
CA VAL A 59 -16.54 -8.68 0.58
C VAL A 59 -17.32 -9.73 1.37
N ALA A 60 -16.64 -10.74 1.92
CA ALA A 60 -17.27 -11.79 2.73
C ALA A 60 -17.97 -11.19 3.96
N PHE A 61 -17.31 -10.24 4.63
CA PHE A 61 -17.86 -9.56 5.80
C PHE A 61 -19.03 -8.63 5.43
N SER A 62 -18.95 -7.95 4.28
CA SER A 62 -20.02 -7.09 3.75
C SER A 62 -21.29 -7.88 3.37
N SER A 63 -21.12 -9.11 2.86
CA SER A 63 -22.23 -9.92 2.30
C SER A 63 -23.19 -10.52 3.34
N GLY A 64 -22.81 -10.66 4.61
CA GLY A 64 -23.75 -10.86 5.72
C GLY A 64 -23.99 -12.28 6.27
N PRO A 65 -24.18 -13.39 5.51
CA PRO A 65 -24.58 -14.66 6.13
C PRO A 65 -23.47 -15.72 6.32
N VAL A 66 -22.37 -15.71 5.56
CA VAL A 66 -21.37 -16.81 5.61
C VAL A 66 -20.48 -16.79 6.87
N LEU A 67 -20.21 -15.61 7.44
CA LEU A 67 -19.38 -15.46 8.65
C LEU A 67 -20.17 -15.27 9.94
N ARG A 68 -21.50 -15.10 9.86
CA ARG A 68 -22.38 -14.97 11.03
C ARG A 68 -22.77 -16.32 11.67
N ALA A 69 -22.56 -17.43 10.97
CA ALA A 69 -23.05 -18.76 11.37
C ALA A 69 -22.02 -19.67 12.08
N SER A 70 -20.73 -19.32 12.09
CA SER A 70 -19.68 -20.18 12.65
C SER A 70 -19.17 -19.68 14.02
N PRO A 71 -19.29 -20.46 15.12
CA PRO A 71 -18.83 -20.06 16.46
C PRO A 71 -17.33 -19.77 16.56
N LEU A 72 -16.52 -20.38 15.68
CA LEU A 72 -15.05 -20.21 15.63
C LEU A 72 -14.58 -19.03 14.77
N LEU A 73 -15.47 -18.47 13.94
CA LEU A 73 -15.17 -17.33 13.06
C LEU A 73 -16.07 -16.13 13.38
N ASN A 74 -16.84 -16.17 14.47
CA ASN A 74 -17.59 -15.02 14.98
C ASN A 74 -16.59 -14.07 15.67
N PRO A 75 -16.19 -12.98 15.00
CA PRO A 75 -15.09 -12.16 15.45
C PRO A 75 -15.53 -11.15 16.52
N TYR A 76 -16.75 -11.31 17.05
CA TYR A 76 -17.38 -10.42 18.01
C TYR A 76 -17.32 -10.91 19.47
N SER A 77 -16.78 -12.11 19.71
CA SER A 77 -16.73 -12.72 21.05
C SER A 77 -15.82 -11.99 22.06
N ASN A 78 -14.87 -11.15 21.63
CA ASN A 78 -13.93 -10.49 22.56
C ASN A 78 -13.77 -8.97 22.38
N SER A 79 -14.46 -8.34 21.43
CA SER A 79 -14.26 -6.91 21.19
C SER A 79 -15.06 -6.09 22.20
N SER A 80 -14.38 -5.35 23.09
CA SER A 80 -14.97 -4.46 24.10
C SER A 80 -15.72 -3.25 23.53
N ARG A 81 -15.93 -3.20 22.20
CA ARG A 81 -16.89 -2.31 21.58
C ARG A 81 -18.22 -3.05 21.58
N ASN A 82 -19.26 -2.52 22.19
CA ASN A 82 -20.57 -3.19 22.23
C ASN A 82 -21.32 -2.89 20.91
N CYS A 83 -21.11 -3.67 19.84
CA CYS A 83 -21.86 -3.53 18.56
C CYS A 83 -23.07 -4.47 18.44
N PHE A 84 -23.55 -5.03 19.54
CA PHE A 84 -24.69 -5.95 19.50
C PHE A 84 -25.74 -5.54 20.55
N PRO A 85 -26.81 -4.83 20.16
CA PRO A 85 -28.00 -4.74 20.97
C PRO A 85 -28.81 -6.03 20.78
N PRO A 86 -29.55 -6.48 21.80
CA PRO A 86 -30.34 -7.71 21.76
C PRO A 86 -31.48 -7.72 20.70
N ASN A 87 -31.72 -6.60 20.01
CA ASN A 87 -32.90 -6.38 19.17
C ASN A 87 -32.64 -6.21 17.66
N GLY A 88 -31.48 -6.62 17.13
CA GLY A 88 -31.31 -6.83 15.68
C GLY A 88 -31.01 -5.59 14.80
N ASP A 89 -30.99 -4.37 15.34
CA ASP A 89 -30.52 -3.18 14.61
C ASP A 89 -29.06 -2.86 14.96
N LEU A 90 -28.16 -2.85 13.96
CA LEU A 90 -26.69 -2.70 14.11
C LEU A 90 -26.29 -1.25 14.53
N PRO A 91 -25.73 -1.01 15.74
CA PRO A 91 -25.30 0.32 16.19
C PRO A 91 -23.87 0.69 15.73
N CYS A 92 -23.23 -0.13 14.91
CA CYS A 92 -21.85 0.09 14.43
C CYS A 92 -21.74 0.46 12.96
N ARG A 93 -22.89 0.69 12.33
CA ARG A 93 -22.96 1.31 11.02
C ARG A 93 -23.21 2.79 11.22
N GLY A 94 -22.23 3.63 10.90
CA GLY A 94 -22.42 5.07 10.83
C GLY A 94 -23.47 5.44 9.77
N ALA A 95 -23.96 6.68 9.82
CA ALA A 95 -24.88 7.18 8.81
C ALA A 95 -24.28 6.99 7.40
N VAL A 96 -25.12 6.53 6.46
CA VAL A 96 -24.72 6.37 5.06
C VAL A 96 -25.16 7.63 4.34
N SER A 97 -24.20 8.50 4.03
CA SER A 97 -24.43 9.74 3.29
C SER A 97 -23.91 9.58 1.88
N ALA A 98 -24.79 9.74 0.89
CA ALA A 98 -24.42 9.60 -0.53
C ALA A 98 -23.47 10.71 -1.03
N ALA A 99 -23.44 11.86 -0.35
CA ALA A 99 -22.59 12.98 -0.68
C ALA A 99 -22.10 13.70 0.59
N THR A 100 -20.83 14.10 0.58
CA THR A 100 -20.21 14.95 1.61
C THR A 100 -19.97 16.35 1.06
N SER A 101 -19.53 17.27 1.93
CA SER A 101 -19.18 18.63 1.50
C SER A 101 -18.04 18.62 0.47
N ALA A 102 -18.06 19.56 -0.47
CA ALA A 102 -17.00 19.67 -1.50
C ALA A 102 -15.60 19.85 -0.88
N LEU A 103 -15.51 20.55 0.26
CA LEU A 103 -14.25 20.76 0.97
C LEU A 103 -13.69 19.45 1.53
N ASP A 104 -14.55 18.58 2.08
CA ASP A 104 -14.11 17.28 2.58
C ASP A 104 -13.69 16.35 1.45
N ALA A 105 -14.35 16.43 0.29
CA ALA A 105 -13.91 15.72 -0.91
C ALA A 105 -12.51 16.17 -1.36
N VAL A 106 -12.25 17.48 -1.41
CA VAL A 106 -10.95 18.05 -1.79
C VAL A 106 -9.83 17.57 -0.85
N ARG A 107 -10.10 17.45 0.46
CA ARG A 107 -9.13 16.92 1.43
C ARG A 107 -8.69 15.47 1.15
N LYS A 108 -9.49 14.71 0.39
CA LYS A 108 -9.20 13.31 0.02
C LYS A 108 -8.54 13.16 -1.34
N VAL A 109 -8.51 14.22 -2.16
CA VAL A 109 -7.88 14.22 -3.49
C VAL A 109 -6.43 13.72 -3.47
N PRO A 110 -5.56 14.11 -2.51
CA PRO A 110 -4.18 13.60 -2.51
C PRO A 110 -4.12 12.07 -2.40
N ILE A 111 -4.96 11.46 -1.56
CA ILE A 111 -5.00 10.01 -1.38
C ILE A 111 -5.40 9.34 -2.70
N PHE A 112 -6.40 9.90 -3.39
CA PHE A 112 -6.84 9.41 -4.70
C PHE A 112 -5.74 9.56 -5.77
N VAL A 113 -5.06 10.71 -5.83
CA VAL A 113 -3.95 10.91 -6.79
C VAL A 113 -2.81 9.93 -6.53
N PHE A 114 -2.42 9.75 -5.27
CA PHE A 114 -1.35 8.82 -4.90
C PHE A 114 -1.72 7.33 -5.08
N SER A 115 -3.01 6.95 -5.09
CA SER A 115 -3.39 5.57 -5.37
C SER A 115 -3.21 5.17 -6.83
N PHE A 116 -3.25 6.13 -7.76
CA PHE A 116 -3.08 5.87 -9.21
C PHE A 116 -1.64 6.11 -9.70
N THR A 117 -0.65 6.20 -8.80
CA THR A 117 0.74 6.39 -9.22
C THR A 117 1.40 5.07 -9.62
N CYS A 118 1.32 4.73 -10.91
CA CYS A 118 2.01 3.58 -11.49
C CYS A 118 3.08 3.97 -12.53
N GLN A 119 3.16 5.26 -12.90
CA GLN A 119 3.92 5.76 -14.05
C GLN A 119 5.40 5.44 -13.99
N GLN A 120 5.99 5.35 -12.80
CA GLN A 120 7.39 5.00 -12.60
C GLN A 120 7.76 3.60 -13.14
N ASN A 121 6.77 2.72 -13.32
CA ASN A 121 6.99 1.36 -13.80
C ASN A 121 6.94 1.24 -15.33
N ILE A 122 6.63 2.30 -16.07
CA ILE A 122 6.42 2.22 -17.53
C ILE A 122 7.66 1.76 -18.30
N VAL A 123 8.86 2.15 -17.85
CA VAL A 123 10.13 1.73 -18.45
C VAL A 123 10.36 0.23 -18.24
N SER A 124 10.04 -0.27 -17.04
CA SER A 124 10.11 -1.70 -16.72
C SER A 124 9.13 -2.51 -17.58
N ILE A 125 7.88 -2.05 -17.67
CA ILE A 125 6.84 -2.68 -18.51
C ILE A 125 7.28 -2.74 -19.97
N THR A 126 7.84 -1.64 -20.50
CA THR A 126 8.28 -1.57 -21.91
C THR A 126 9.42 -2.55 -22.19
N ASN A 127 10.34 -2.73 -21.26
CA ASN A 127 11.48 -3.63 -21.42
C ASN A 127 11.08 -5.12 -21.32
N GLU A 128 10.05 -5.45 -20.55
CA GLU A 128 9.58 -6.83 -20.38
C GLU A 128 8.58 -7.26 -21.48
N LEU A 129 7.95 -6.29 -22.16
CA LEU A 129 6.89 -6.58 -23.13
C LEU A 129 7.44 -7.17 -24.43
N ARG A 130 6.93 -8.34 -24.83
CA ARG A 130 7.32 -8.99 -26.10
C ARG A 130 6.88 -8.16 -27.31
N ARG A 131 7.86 -7.58 -28.03
CA ARG A 131 7.68 -6.65 -29.15
C ARG A 131 6.93 -5.38 -28.70
N PRO A 132 7.61 -4.46 -27.99
CA PRO A 132 6.98 -3.26 -27.47
C PRO A 132 6.55 -2.36 -28.63
N SER A 133 5.30 -1.90 -28.59
CA SER A 133 4.76 -0.87 -29.47
C SER A 133 3.85 0.03 -28.64
N GLN A 134 3.69 1.30 -29.05
CA GLN A 134 2.90 2.28 -28.31
C GLN A 134 1.50 1.77 -27.95
N ARG A 135 0.81 1.13 -28.92
CA ARG A 135 -0.53 0.56 -28.70
C ARG A 135 -0.53 -0.57 -27.67
N ARG A 136 0.48 -1.44 -27.65
CA ARG A 136 0.55 -2.58 -26.72
C ARG A 136 0.91 -2.14 -25.31
N VAL A 137 1.82 -1.18 -25.17
CA VAL A 137 2.15 -0.59 -23.87
C VAL A 137 0.93 0.15 -23.31
N ALA A 138 0.25 0.96 -24.13
CA ALA A 138 -0.98 1.65 -23.73
C ALA A 138 -2.08 0.66 -23.30
N ALA A 139 -2.30 -0.42 -24.06
CA ALA A 139 -3.27 -1.44 -23.71
C ALA A 139 -2.92 -2.13 -22.37
N ALA A 140 -1.65 -2.44 -22.12
CA ALA A 140 -1.21 -3.02 -20.86
C ALA A 140 -1.44 -2.09 -19.67
N VAL A 141 -1.15 -0.80 -19.82
CA VAL A 141 -1.41 0.22 -18.79
C VAL A 141 -2.91 0.36 -18.53
N VAL A 142 -3.73 0.57 -19.57
CA VAL A 142 -5.18 0.75 -19.43
C VAL A 142 -5.83 -0.47 -18.78
N LEU A 143 -5.45 -1.69 -19.17
CA LEU A 143 -6.00 -2.90 -18.56
C LEU A 143 -5.60 -3.03 -17.08
N SER A 144 -4.33 -2.74 -16.75
CA SER A 144 -3.84 -2.80 -15.36
C SER A 144 -4.55 -1.78 -14.47
N GLU A 145 -4.73 -0.55 -14.97
CA GLU A 145 -5.47 0.51 -14.29
C GLU A 145 -6.95 0.18 -14.14
N ALA A 146 -7.60 -0.39 -15.16
CA ALA A 146 -9.00 -0.81 -15.06
C ALA A 146 -9.21 -1.85 -13.94
N VAL A 147 -8.28 -2.80 -13.79
CA VAL A 147 -8.31 -3.78 -12.70
C VAL A 147 -8.10 -3.10 -11.34
N ALA A 148 -7.16 -2.15 -11.23
CA ALA A 148 -6.93 -1.40 -10.01
C ALA A 148 -8.14 -0.55 -9.59
N VAL A 149 -8.77 0.16 -10.54
CA VAL A 149 -10.02 0.91 -10.34
C VAL A 149 -11.12 -0.02 -9.83
N GLY A 150 -11.31 -1.18 -10.47
CA GLY A 150 -12.29 -2.17 -10.03
C GLY A 150 -12.08 -2.61 -8.58
N GLN A 151 -10.83 -2.91 -8.22
CA GLN A 151 -10.45 -3.29 -6.85
C GLN A 151 -10.74 -2.16 -5.85
N TYR A 152 -10.36 -0.92 -6.16
CA TYR A 152 -10.57 0.23 -5.29
C TYR A 152 -12.05 0.54 -5.08
N LEU A 153 -12.87 0.45 -6.15
CA LEU A 153 -14.30 0.61 -6.05
C LEU A 153 -14.94 -0.50 -5.21
N LEU A 154 -14.54 -1.76 -5.42
CA LEU A 154 -15.07 -2.90 -4.67
C LEU A 154 -14.75 -2.80 -3.18
N VAL A 155 -13.48 -2.59 -2.83
CA VAL A 155 -13.03 -2.45 -1.43
C VAL A 155 -13.64 -1.21 -0.78
N GLY A 156 -13.64 -0.07 -1.47
CA GLY A 156 -14.21 1.18 -0.98
C GLY A 156 -15.70 1.08 -0.74
N PHE A 157 -16.45 0.51 -1.70
CA PHE A 157 -17.89 0.34 -1.61
C PHE A 157 -18.28 -0.65 -0.51
N CYS A 158 -17.70 -1.86 -0.49
CA CYS A 158 -17.99 -2.86 0.54
C CYS A 158 -17.57 -2.39 1.94
N GLY A 159 -16.43 -1.72 2.06
CA GLY A 159 -15.95 -1.15 3.32
C GLY A 159 -16.90 -0.08 3.85
N TYR A 160 -17.30 0.88 3.00
CA TYR A 160 -18.24 1.94 3.39
C TYR A 160 -19.64 1.39 3.67
N PHE A 161 -20.11 0.40 2.89
CA PHE A 161 -21.39 -0.24 3.15
C PHE A 161 -21.43 -0.93 4.53
N THR A 162 -20.31 -1.52 4.95
CA THR A 162 -20.17 -2.25 6.21
C THR A 162 -20.16 -1.33 7.43
N PHE A 163 -19.38 -0.25 7.43
CA PHE A 163 -19.16 0.60 8.61
C PHE A 163 -19.80 2.00 8.53
N GLY A 164 -20.26 2.42 7.35
CA GLY A 164 -20.75 3.77 7.11
C GLY A 164 -19.71 4.84 7.44
N ASP A 165 -20.16 5.95 8.00
CA ASP A 165 -19.30 7.09 8.39
C ASP A 165 -18.30 6.78 9.54
N GLN A 166 -18.43 5.63 10.21
CA GLN A 166 -17.54 5.24 11.32
C GLN A 166 -16.30 4.46 10.85
N ILE A 167 -16.05 4.37 9.53
CA ILE A 167 -14.89 3.69 8.98
C ILE A 167 -13.59 4.42 9.35
N ALA A 168 -12.61 3.68 9.87
CA ALA A 168 -11.28 4.23 10.13
C ALA A 168 -10.52 4.50 8.82
N GLY A 169 -9.58 5.45 8.84
CA GLY A 169 -8.73 5.76 7.68
C GLY A 169 -7.91 4.57 7.18
N ASP A 170 -7.61 3.61 8.06
CA ASP A 170 -7.18 2.25 7.70
C ASP A 170 -8.41 1.33 7.78
N VAL A 171 -8.89 0.89 6.62
CA VAL A 171 -10.07 0.02 6.52
C VAL A 171 -9.88 -1.27 7.31
N LEU A 172 -8.68 -1.85 7.32
CA LEU A 172 -8.38 -3.08 8.03
C LEU A 172 -8.45 -2.88 9.55
N ALA A 173 -8.20 -1.67 10.06
CA ALA A 173 -8.32 -1.37 11.49
C ALA A 173 -9.77 -1.35 11.98
N SER A 174 -10.74 -1.20 11.08
CA SER A 174 -12.17 -1.28 11.39
C SER A 174 -12.64 -2.71 11.59
N TYR A 175 -11.94 -3.69 11.00
CA TYR A 175 -12.24 -5.10 11.17
C TYR A 175 -11.73 -5.64 12.51
N PRO A 176 -12.47 -6.56 13.14
CA PRO A 176 -12.05 -7.21 14.38
C PRO A 176 -10.77 -8.02 14.19
N ALA A 177 -10.00 -8.15 15.27
CA ALA A 177 -8.71 -8.82 15.27
C ALA A 177 -8.91 -10.35 15.37
N SER A 178 -9.24 -10.99 14.25
CA SER A 178 -9.26 -12.45 14.13
C SER A 178 -7.91 -12.95 13.60
N PRO A 179 -7.51 -14.22 13.84
CA PRO A 179 -6.25 -14.77 13.32
C PRO A 179 -6.07 -14.61 11.81
N ILE A 180 -7.17 -14.71 11.04
CA ILE A 180 -7.19 -14.57 9.58
C ILE A 180 -6.93 -13.11 9.17
N VAL A 181 -7.67 -12.15 9.75
CA VAL A 181 -7.48 -10.71 9.50
C VAL A 181 -6.09 -10.24 9.97
N SER A 182 -5.62 -10.79 11.09
CA SER A 182 -4.27 -10.58 11.61
C SER A 182 -3.19 -11.07 10.67
N PHE A 183 -3.36 -12.26 10.10
CA PHE A 183 -2.47 -12.80 9.08
C PHE A 183 -2.45 -11.91 7.83
N ALA A 184 -3.61 -11.49 7.32
CA ALA A 184 -3.72 -10.57 6.19
C ALA A 184 -3.02 -9.22 6.45
N ARG A 185 -3.16 -8.65 7.66
CA ARG A 185 -2.45 -7.43 8.07
C ARG A 185 -0.92 -7.60 8.08
N VAL A 186 -0.42 -8.73 8.55
CA VAL A 186 1.03 -9.03 8.55
C VAL A 186 1.53 -9.23 7.11
N LEU A 187 0.76 -9.92 6.28
CA LEU A 187 1.10 -10.12 4.88
C LEU A 187 1.11 -8.80 4.10
N MET A 188 0.16 -7.91 4.38
CA MET A 188 0.10 -6.56 3.82
C MET A 188 1.30 -5.73 4.27
N ALA A 189 1.70 -5.84 5.53
CA ALA A 189 2.92 -5.23 6.04
C ALA A 189 4.15 -5.62 5.22
N LEU A 190 4.30 -6.93 5.02
CA LEU A 190 5.42 -7.49 4.26
C LEU A 190 5.38 -7.01 2.80
N SER A 191 4.21 -7.04 2.17
CA SER A 191 4.00 -6.52 0.81
C SER A 191 4.44 -5.04 0.67
N VAL A 192 4.11 -4.19 1.65
CA VAL A 192 4.51 -2.77 1.65
C VAL A 192 6.03 -2.61 1.80
N VAL A 193 6.65 -3.39 2.69
CA VAL A 193 8.12 -3.39 2.87
C VAL A 193 8.83 -3.81 1.57
N LEU A 194 8.33 -4.85 0.90
CA LEU A 194 8.86 -5.29 -0.39
C LEU A 194 8.68 -4.21 -1.45
N SER A 195 7.49 -3.60 -1.53
CA SER A 195 7.17 -2.52 -2.48
C SER A 195 8.06 -1.29 -2.32
N TYR A 196 8.44 -0.95 -1.09
CA TYR A 196 9.41 0.11 -0.83
C TYR A 196 10.78 -0.21 -1.44
N GLY A 197 11.26 -1.46 -1.29
CA GLY A 197 12.50 -1.92 -1.91
C GLY A 197 12.49 -1.69 -3.43
N LEU A 198 11.36 -1.96 -4.09
CA LEU A 198 11.21 -1.78 -5.54
C LEU A 198 11.28 -0.32 -5.98
N GLN A 199 10.65 0.58 -5.22
CA GLN A 199 10.61 2.01 -5.53
C GLN A 199 11.93 2.72 -5.20
N SER A 200 12.70 2.18 -4.26
CA SER A 200 14.00 2.74 -3.87
C SER A 200 15.03 2.70 -4.99
N HIS A 201 14.99 1.68 -5.86
CA HIS A 201 15.95 1.50 -6.96
C HIS A 201 15.87 2.61 -8.01
N PRO A 202 14.71 2.88 -8.67
CA PRO A 202 14.60 3.98 -9.62
C PRO A 202 14.83 5.35 -8.95
N SER A 203 14.42 5.51 -7.69
CA SER A 203 14.67 6.75 -6.92
C SER A 203 16.17 7.00 -6.72
N ARG A 204 16.92 5.95 -6.36
CA ARG A 204 18.37 5.99 -6.24
C ARG A 204 19.04 6.28 -7.58
N SER A 205 18.64 5.61 -8.66
CA SER A 205 19.18 5.85 -9.99
C SER A 205 18.96 7.30 -10.44
N CYS A 206 17.75 7.83 -10.24
CA CYS A 206 17.42 9.23 -10.54
C CYS A 206 18.30 10.19 -9.73
N LEU A 207 18.43 9.97 -8.42
CA LEU A 207 19.27 10.80 -7.55
C LEU A 207 20.74 10.77 -7.97
N LEU A 208 21.29 9.59 -8.29
CA LEU A 208 22.67 9.46 -8.74
C LEU A 208 22.91 10.16 -10.08
N SER A 209 21.98 10.07 -11.03
CA SER A 209 22.04 10.78 -12.31
C SER A 209 22.01 12.30 -12.12
N LEU A 210 21.14 12.81 -11.25
CA LEU A 210 21.11 14.24 -10.92
C LEU A 210 22.42 14.69 -10.26
N LEU A 211 22.95 13.90 -9.34
CA LEU A 211 24.24 14.19 -8.69
C LEU A 211 25.41 14.15 -9.69
N SER A 212 25.44 13.24 -10.65
CA SER A 212 26.49 13.19 -11.67
C SER A 212 26.43 14.39 -12.60
N VAL A 213 25.22 14.81 -13.02
CA VAL A 213 25.03 16.01 -13.83
C VAL A 213 25.44 17.27 -13.04
N ALA A 214 25.03 17.37 -11.78
CA ALA A 214 25.40 18.50 -10.92
C ALA A 214 26.92 18.58 -10.69
N ARG A 215 27.61 17.43 -10.53
CA ARG A 215 29.08 17.38 -10.42
C ARG A 215 29.74 17.82 -11.74
N ALA A 216 29.31 17.28 -12.87
CA ALA A 216 29.84 17.65 -14.18
C ALA A 216 29.68 19.15 -14.48
N ALA A 217 28.53 19.75 -14.13
CA ALA A 217 28.31 21.19 -14.28
C ALA A 217 29.22 22.03 -13.38
N ARG A 218 29.46 21.60 -12.13
CA ARG A 218 30.43 22.25 -11.23
C ARG A 218 31.85 22.17 -11.77
N ASP A 219 32.25 21.02 -12.28
CA ASP A 219 33.61 20.81 -12.81
C ASP A 219 33.85 21.59 -14.11
N ALA A 220 32.84 21.73 -14.97
CA ALA A 220 32.91 22.57 -16.17
C ALA A 220 33.07 24.06 -15.80
N ARG A 221 32.25 24.55 -14.86
CA ARG A 221 32.34 25.94 -14.38
C ARG A 221 33.68 26.24 -13.69
N ARG A 222 34.25 25.25 -12.97
CA ARG A 222 35.57 25.39 -12.36
C ARG A 222 36.67 25.55 -13.41
N ARG A 223 36.64 24.73 -14.47
CA ARG A 223 37.59 24.81 -15.59
C ARG A 223 37.50 26.14 -16.34
N GLU A 224 36.30 26.67 -16.52
CA GLU A 224 36.09 27.98 -17.14
C GLU A 224 36.76 29.09 -16.30
N ILE A 225 36.54 29.10 -14.99
CA ILE A 225 37.19 30.07 -14.08
C ILE A 225 38.71 29.92 -14.10
N GLU A 226 39.24 28.69 -14.03
CA GLU A 226 40.67 28.43 -14.12
C GLU A 226 41.27 28.91 -15.45
N SER A 227 40.55 28.74 -16.57
CA SER A 227 40.99 29.25 -17.87
C SER A 227 41.02 30.78 -17.94
N VAL A 228 40.01 31.46 -17.38
CA VAL A 228 39.98 32.94 -17.33
C VAL A 228 41.13 33.48 -16.47
N ILE A 229 41.45 32.83 -15.36
CA ILE A 229 42.59 33.20 -14.51
C ILE A 229 43.92 32.94 -15.23
N ALA A 230 44.05 31.84 -15.96
CA ALA A 230 45.28 31.47 -16.66
C ALA A 230 45.60 32.33 -17.89
N PHE A 231 44.59 32.88 -18.59
CA PHE A 231 44.75 33.73 -19.77
C PHE A 231 44.64 35.24 -19.47
N GLY A 232 44.35 35.61 -18.22
CA GLY A 232 44.12 37.00 -17.78
C GLY A 232 45.31 37.69 -17.09
N VAL A 233 46.51 37.10 -17.12
CA VAL A 233 47.79 37.65 -16.62
C VAL A 233 48.81 37.60 -17.74
#